data_AF-A0A1J4KHA8-F1
#
_entry.id   AF-A0A1J4KHA8-F1
#
_cell.length_a   1.000
_cell.length_b   1.000
_cell.length_c   1.000
_cell.angle_alpha   90.00
_cell.angle_beta   90.00
_cell.angle_gamma   90.00
#
_symmetry.space_group_name_H-M   'P 1'
#
loop_
_entity.id
_entity.type
_entity.pdbx_description
1 polymer ?
#
loop_
_entity_poly.entity_id
_entity_poly.type
_entity_poly.pdbx_seq_one_letter_code
_entity_poly.pdbx_strand_id
1 'polypeptide(L)' 'MKTCGIQQDNHESLREYIYNTEKGKVIWKHFNKENGNVDVGHGCIGDFDPEYRDIEIVSFS' A
#
# COMPACT_ATOMS: atom_id res chain seq x y z
N MET A 1 2.32 0.93 14.96
CA MET A 1 1.09 0.99 14.12
C MET A 1 1.49 0.79 12.66
N LYS A 2 0.68 0.04 11.91
CA LYS A 2 0.86 -0.15 10.46
C LYS A 2 0.05 0.91 9.72
N THR A 3 0.59 1.44 8.64
CA THR A 3 -0.06 2.42 7.76
C THR A 3 0.25 2.06 6.31
N CYS A 4 -0.62 2.48 5.38
CA CYS A 4 -0.36 2.35 3.95
C CYS A 4 -0.02 3.72 3.37
N GLY A 5 1.03 3.77 2.54
CA GLY A 5 1.30 4.90 1.67
C GLY A 5 0.95 4.55 0.24
N ILE A 6 0.14 5.39 -0.40
CA ILE A 6 -0.26 5.27 -1.80
C ILE A 6 0.62 6.19 -2.64
N GLN A 7 0.91 5.79 -3.88
CA GLN A 7 1.76 6.51 -4.81
C GLN A 7 1.06 6.72 -6.14
N GLN A 8 1.03 7.98 -6.58
CA GLN A 8 0.55 8.39 -7.88
C GLN A 8 1.75 8.67 -8.78
N ASP A 9 1.71 8.21 -10.03
CA ASP A 9 2.73 8.48 -11.06
C ASP A 9 4.20 8.26 -10.66
N ASN A 10 4.44 7.30 -9.77
CA ASN A 10 5.79 7.02 -9.30
C ASN A 10 6.67 6.47 -10.43
N HIS A 11 7.80 7.14 -10.71
CA HIS A 11 8.75 6.79 -11.77
C HIS A 11 9.36 5.37 -11.66
N GLU A 12 9.46 4.84 -10.44
CA GLU A 12 9.94 3.48 -10.17
C GLU A 12 8.80 2.46 -10.20
N SER A 13 7.58 2.90 -10.54
CA SER A 13 6.35 2.12 -10.57
C SER A 13 5.96 1.52 -9.21
N LEU A 14 6.40 2.13 -8.11
CA LEU A 14 5.90 1.83 -6.76
C LEU A 14 4.45 2.33 -6.66
N ARG A 15 3.55 1.46 -6.20
CA ARG A 15 2.10 1.76 -6.11
C ARG A 15 1.66 2.03 -4.69
N GLU A 16 2.06 1.13 -3.80
CA GLU A 16 1.71 1.18 -2.40
C GLU A 16 2.82 0.54 -1.56
N TYR A 17 2.90 0.94 -0.31
CA TYR A 17 3.82 0.37 0.64
C TYR A 17 3.23 0.36 2.04
N ILE A 18 3.60 -0.65 2.83
CA ILE A 18 3.24 -0.74 4.24
C ILE A 18 4.39 -0.15 5.05
N TYR A 19 4.08 0.82 5.90
CA TYR A 19 5.01 1.49 6.78
C TYR A 19 4.67 1.20 8.24
N ASN A 20 5.68 0.74 8.99
CA ASN A 20 5.62 0.64 10.44
C ASN A 20 6.05 1.98 11.04
N THR A 21 5.09 2.70 11.63
CA THR A 21 5.31 4.04 12.20
C THR A 21 6.05 4.02 13.52
N GLU A 22 6.03 2.92 14.26
CA GLU A 22 6.77 2.80 15.53
C GLU A 22 8.27 2.64 15.26
N LYS A 23 8.61 1.87 14.23
CA LYS A 23 10.01 1.59 13.86
C LYS A 23 10.56 2.55 12.80
N GLY A 24 9.70 3.37 12.23
CA GLY A 24 10.05 4.29 11.15
C GLY A 24 10.50 3.59 9.85
N LYS A 25 9.94 2.42 9.52
CA LYS A 25 10.44 1.57 8.43
C LYS A 25 9.35 1.07 7.49
N VAL A 26 9.67 1.03 6.19
CA VAL A 26 8.87 0.29 5.19
C VAL A 26 9.07 -1.20 5.42
N ILE A 27 7.97 -1.94 5.51
CA ILE A 27 7.98 -3.40 5.77
C ILE A 27 7.47 -4.22 4.59
N TRP A 28 6.80 -3.59 3.62
CA TRP A 28 6.37 -4.22 2.37
C TRP A 28 6.15 -3.18 1.26
N LYS A 29 6.29 -3.58 -0.01
CA LYS A 29 6.11 -2.73 -1.19
C LYS A 29 5.44 -3.49 -2.34
N HIS A 30 4.58 -2.80 -3.08
CA HIS A 30 3.99 -3.30 -4.33
C HIS A 30 4.51 -2.50 -5.52
N PHE A 31 5.10 -3.19 -6.49
CA PHE A 31 5.50 -2.61 -7.76
C PHE A 31 4.68 -3.21 -8.90
N ASN A 32 4.30 -2.39 -9.88
CA ASN A 32 3.77 -2.88 -11.16
C ASN A 32 4.52 -2.23 -12.31
N LYS A 33 5.54 -2.92 -12.80
CA LYS A 33 6.40 -2.48 -13.91
C LYS A 33 5.89 -2.88 -15.29
N GLU A 34 4.94 -3.80 -15.36
CA GLU A 34 4.45 -4.35 -16.64
C GLU A 34 3.47 -3.40 -17.34
N ASN A 35 2.70 -2.63 -16.58
CA ASN A 35 1.66 -1.74 -17.11
C ASN A 35 2.10 -0.26 -17.19
N GLY A 36 3.41 0.04 -17.14
CA GLY A 36 3.92 1.41 -17.13
C GLY A 36 3.60 2.17 -15.84
N ASN A 37 3.65 3.51 -15.84
CA ASN A 37 3.18 4.30 -14.69
C ASN A 37 1.64 4.27 -14.61
N VAL A 38 1.12 3.75 -13.52
CA VAL A 38 -0.31 3.62 -13.21
C VAL A 38 -0.66 4.48 -11.99
N ASP A 39 -1.66 5.32 -12.21
CA ASP A 39 -2.44 6.06 -11.22
C ASP A 39 -2.97 5.18 -10.06
N VAL A 40 -2.51 5.29 -8.81
CA VAL A 40 -3.28 4.75 -7.65
C VAL A 40 -3.75 5.93 -6.82
N GLY A 41 -4.97 6.38 -7.06
CA GLY A 41 -5.48 7.61 -6.44
C GLY A 41 -5.94 7.46 -4.99
N HIS A 42 -6.28 6.24 -4.57
CA HIS A 42 -6.87 5.99 -3.26
C HIS A 42 -6.43 4.65 -2.66
N GLY A 43 -6.49 4.59 -1.34
CA GLY A 43 -6.35 3.37 -0.56
C GLY A 43 -7.21 3.45 0.69
N CYS A 44 -7.61 2.29 1.19
CA CYS A 44 -8.34 2.12 2.44
C CYS A 44 -7.53 1.22 3.39
N ILE A 45 -7.59 1.53 4.67
CA ILE A 45 -7.02 0.70 5.73
C ILE A 45 -8.10 0.47 6.78
N GLY A 46 -8.31 -0.80 7.14
CA GLY A 46 -9.34 -1.17 8.08
C GLY A 46 -9.27 -2.66 8.43
N ASP A 47 -9.94 -3.03 9.49
CA ASP A 47 -10.20 -4.43 9.85
C ASP A 47 -11.54 -4.80 9.20
N PHE A 48 -11.48 -5.47 8.06
CA PHE A 48 -12.66 -5.86 7.28
C PHE A 48 -12.68 -7.35 6.94
N ASP A 49 -11.60 -8.11 7.20
CA ASP A 49 -11.57 -9.56 7.07
C ASP A 49 -11.35 -10.26 8.42
N PRO A 50 -12.39 -10.88 9.01
CA PRO A 50 -12.28 -11.52 10.33
C PRO A 50 -11.43 -12.80 10.33
N GLU A 51 -11.02 -13.34 9.18
CA GLU A 51 -10.16 -14.53 9.11
C GLU A 51 -8.68 -14.20 9.26
N TYR A 52 -8.30 -12.93 9.07
CA TYR A 52 -6.92 -12.47 9.21
C TYR A 52 -6.75 -11.65 10.48
N ARG A 53 -5.58 -11.78 11.08
CA ARG A 53 -5.23 -11.02 12.27
C ARG A 53 -4.58 -9.70 11.85
N ASP A 54 -5.07 -8.60 12.43
CA ASP A 54 -4.65 -7.20 12.27
C ASP A 54 -5.58 -6.40 11.34
N ILE A 55 -5.02 -5.58 10.45
CA ILE A 55 -5.74 -4.68 9.57
C ILE A 55 -5.35 -4.98 8.13
N GLU A 56 -6.34 -4.99 7.26
CA GLU A 56 -6.17 -5.16 5.83
C GLU A 56 -5.97 -3.81 5.14
N ILE A 57 -5.41 -3.88 3.93
CA ILE A 57 -5.14 -2.73 3.08
C ILE A 57 -5.67 -3.07 1.70
N VAL A 58 -6.50 -2.20 1.16
CA VAL A 58 -7.03 -2.31 -0.21
C VAL A 58 -6.74 -1.01 -0.95
N SER A 59 -6.28 -1.15 -2.19
CA SER A 59 -6.10 -0.08 -3.16
C SER A 59 -6.51 -0.59 -4.55
N PHE A 60 -6.45 0.23 -5.60
CA PHE A 60 -6.83 -0.10 -6.99
C PHE A 60 -8.34 -0.24 -7.27
N SER A 61 -9.13 0.79 -6.95
CA SER A 61 -10.53 0.91 -7.43
C SER A 61 -10.62 1.48 -8.84
#